data_AF-A0A3S8Z5Z7-F1
#
_entry.id   AF-A0A3S8Z5Z7-F1
#
_cell.length_a   1.000
_cell.length_b   1.000
_cell.length_c   1.000
_cell.angle_alpha   90.00
_cell.angle_beta   90.00
_cell.angle_gamma   90.00
#
_symmetry.space_group_name_H-M   'P 1'
#
loop_
_entity.id
_entity.type
_entity.pdbx_description
1 polymer ?
#
loop_
_entity_poly.entity_id
_entity_poly.type
_entity_poly.pdbx_seq_one_letter_code
_entity_poly.pdbx_strand_id
1 'polypeptide(L)'
;MTRRAGLSTPVFLLSAAIGTAIFILAMLVAGVRIDSGPTLPAPPSAAEQARQNAASAYALVAEAAEGDSAELARLARSHEEAIGGVWVPWPEGAPDGATNPPPPASDTDDVTVLLDRAIGATVDALEAAPPADVPLYASILIRQQAALDEAAPATQDSDADESADKAPGAAGLTADTLSPGQVAELASGQTLIEIDAARQWLEAAAPHLDSADTALTRIAAFDDYTSAILQSGTADVRRAFAPLPDWFLNQPSPETAQRLEEEAYLLVASELFTYIPTPDRALDLQIAATAFEFIARSDLPDFPLLEETA
;
A
#
# COMPACT_ATOMS: atom_id res chain seq x y z
N MET A 1 79.97 15.87 -28.21
CA MET A 1 79.47 14.96 -27.17
C MET A 1 77.94 14.99 -27.20
N THR A 2 77.31 13.93 -27.73
CA THR A 2 75.97 13.44 -27.35
C THR A 2 75.71 12.15 -28.16
N ARG A 3 75.99 10.99 -27.56
CA ARG A 3 75.57 9.69 -28.12
C ARG A 3 74.06 9.57 -27.89
N ARG A 4 73.24 9.67 -28.94
CA ARG A 4 71.85 9.20 -28.89
C ARG A 4 71.89 7.67 -28.93
N ALA A 5 71.65 7.04 -27.78
CA ALA A 5 71.39 5.61 -27.72
C ALA A 5 70.03 5.35 -28.41
N GLY A 6 70.06 4.83 -29.63
CA GLY A 6 68.85 4.31 -30.27
C GLY A 6 68.38 3.11 -29.46
N LEU A 7 67.16 3.17 -28.91
CA LEU A 7 66.53 2.00 -28.32
C LEU A 7 66.50 0.90 -29.39
N SER A 8 67.21 -0.18 -29.14
CA SER A 8 67.23 -1.36 -30.01
C SER A 8 65.80 -1.88 -30.18
N THR A 9 65.40 -2.18 -31.41
CA THR A 9 64.11 -2.79 -31.81
C THR A 9 63.50 -3.81 -30.83
N PRO A 10 64.26 -4.71 -30.17
CA PRO A 10 63.70 -5.61 -29.13
C PRO A 10 63.14 -4.90 -27.90
N VAL A 11 63.71 -3.75 -27.49
CA VAL A 11 63.23 -2.97 -26.34
C VAL A 11 61.91 -2.26 -26.67
N PHE A 12 61.73 -1.82 -27.92
CA PHE A 12 60.47 -1.25 -28.39
C PHE A 12 59.36 -2.31 -28.40
N LEU A 13 59.63 -3.51 -28.96
CA LEU A 13 58.65 -4.61 -28.98
C LEU A 13 58.26 -5.07 -27.56
N LEU A 14 59.23 -5.13 -26.64
CA LEU A 14 58.96 -5.44 -25.24
C LEU A 14 58.11 -4.35 -24.57
N SER A 15 58.38 -3.07 -24.82
CA SER A 15 57.59 -1.96 -24.28
C SER A 15 56.15 -1.94 -24.82
N ALA A 16 55.97 -2.26 -26.11
CA ALA A 16 54.65 -2.33 -26.73
C ALA A 16 53.83 -3.49 -26.16
N ALA A 17 54.44 -4.67 -26.00
CA ALA A 17 53.77 -5.83 -25.41
C ALA A 17 53.38 -5.59 -23.94
N ILE A 18 54.26 -4.95 -23.15
CA ILE A 18 53.95 -4.57 -21.76
C ILE A 18 52.82 -3.53 -21.73
N GLY A 19 52.83 -2.54 -22.63
CA GLY A 19 51.77 -1.54 -22.74
C GLY A 19 50.40 -2.16 -23.06
N THR A 20 50.34 -3.09 -24.01
CA THR A 20 49.11 -3.81 -24.36
C THR A 20 48.64 -4.71 -23.20
N ALA A 21 49.55 -5.39 -22.51
CA ALA A 21 49.20 -6.24 -21.37
C ALA A 21 48.65 -5.42 -20.20
N ILE A 22 49.25 -4.26 -19.89
CA ILE A 22 48.75 -3.33 -18.86
C ILE A 22 47.39 -2.77 -19.27
N PHE A 23 47.18 -2.45 -20.55
CA PHE A 23 45.90 -1.96 -21.05
C PHE A 23 44.79 -3.02 -20.94
N ILE A 24 45.08 -4.28 -21.31
CA ILE A 24 44.14 -5.41 -21.14
C ILE A 24 43.84 -5.64 -19.65
N LEU A 25 44.86 -5.59 -18.79
CA LEU A 25 44.68 -5.73 -17.35
C LEU A 25 43.86 -4.58 -16.76
N ALA A 26 44.07 -3.34 -17.21
CA ALA A 26 43.28 -2.19 -16.81
C ALA A 26 41.82 -2.31 -17.27
N MET A 27 41.57 -2.84 -18.48
CA MET A 27 40.20 -3.14 -18.95
C MET A 27 39.53 -4.24 -18.11
N LEU A 28 40.26 -5.27 -17.71
CA LEU A 28 39.74 -6.34 -16.83
C LEU A 28 39.46 -5.83 -15.41
N VAL A 29 40.34 -5.00 -14.83
CA VAL A 29 40.15 -4.40 -13.50
C VAL A 29 39.02 -3.36 -13.51
N ALA A 30 38.84 -2.63 -14.61
CA ALA A 30 37.72 -1.72 -14.81
C ALA A 30 36.40 -2.41 -15.19
N GLY A 31 36.37 -3.75 -15.25
CA GLY A 31 35.14 -4.51 -15.50
C GLY A 31 34.62 -4.45 -16.92
N VAL A 32 35.47 -4.07 -17.90
CA VAL A 32 35.08 -4.05 -19.31
C VAL A 32 34.98 -5.49 -19.82
N ARG A 33 33.76 -6.05 -19.79
CA ARG A 33 33.45 -7.33 -20.42
C ARG A 33 33.39 -7.15 -21.93
N ILE A 34 34.33 -7.75 -22.66
CA ILE A 34 34.41 -7.67 -24.13
C ILE A 34 33.52 -8.74 -24.83
N ASP A 35 32.96 -9.72 -24.10
CA ASP A 35 32.35 -10.93 -24.71
C ASP A 35 30.90 -11.24 -24.29
N SER A 36 30.13 -10.26 -23.83
CA SER A 36 28.69 -10.43 -23.66
C SER A 36 28.00 -9.22 -24.24
N GLY A 37 27.32 -9.38 -25.39
CA GLY A 37 26.30 -8.43 -25.84
C GLY A 37 25.28 -8.17 -24.72
N PRO A 38 24.42 -7.15 -24.85
CA PRO A 38 23.48 -6.81 -23.78
C PRO A 38 22.71 -8.08 -23.40
N THR A 39 22.93 -8.54 -22.17
CA THR A 39 22.14 -9.63 -21.61
C THR A 39 20.70 -9.16 -21.64
N LEU A 40 19.84 -9.90 -22.35
CA LEU A 40 18.40 -9.66 -22.29
C LEU A 40 18.02 -9.47 -20.82
N PRO A 41 17.25 -8.42 -20.48
CA PRO A 41 16.81 -8.23 -19.11
C PRO A 41 16.12 -9.52 -18.65
N ALA A 42 16.39 -9.92 -17.41
CA ALA A 42 15.71 -11.06 -16.83
C ALA A 42 14.18 -10.84 -16.95
N PRO A 43 13.39 -11.89 -17.19
CA PRO A 43 11.95 -11.77 -17.16
C PRO A 43 11.51 -11.17 -15.82
N PRO A 44 10.41 -10.40 -15.78
CA PRO A 44 9.92 -9.82 -14.54
C PRO A 44 9.67 -10.92 -13.51
N SER A 45 9.97 -10.62 -12.24
CA SER A 45 9.60 -11.50 -11.14
C SER A 45 8.07 -11.56 -11.03
N ALA A 46 7.54 -12.56 -10.30
CA ALA A 46 6.11 -12.62 -10.02
C ALA A 46 5.60 -11.34 -9.31
N ALA A 47 6.41 -10.78 -8.40
CA ALA A 47 6.12 -9.50 -7.74
C ALA A 47 6.04 -8.34 -8.72
N GLU A 48 6.99 -8.22 -9.65
CA GLU A 48 6.96 -7.17 -10.66
C GLU A 48 5.79 -7.37 -11.64
N GLN A 49 5.47 -8.61 -12.00
CA GLN A 49 4.34 -8.90 -12.86
C GLN A 49 3.01 -8.52 -12.20
N ALA A 50 2.83 -8.83 -10.91
CA ALA A 50 1.64 -8.45 -10.16
C ALA A 50 1.55 -6.92 -9.96
N ARG A 51 2.66 -6.26 -9.64
CA ARG A 51 2.76 -4.78 -9.61
C ARG A 51 2.32 -4.15 -10.93
N GLN A 52 2.81 -4.66 -12.06
CA GLN A 52 2.46 -4.17 -13.40
C GLN A 52 0.99 -4.41 -13.73
N ASN A 53 0.41 -5.54 -13.32
CA ASN A 53 -1.01 -5.82 -13.50
C ASN A 53 -1.86 -4.83 -12.70
N ALA A 54 -1.51 -4.55 -11.45
CA ALA A 54 -2.19 -3.57 -10.61
C ALA A 54 -2.12 -2.16 -11.22
N ALA A 55 -0.92 -1.69 -11.59
CA ALA A 55 -0.74 -0.40 -12.25
C ALA A 55 -1.54 -0.29 -13.55
N SER A 56 -1.51 -1.34 -14.39
CA SER A 56 -2.28 -1.38 -15.63
C SER A 56 -3.79 -1.32 -15.39
N ALA A 57 -4.29 -1.99 -14.35
CA ALA A 57 -5.70 -1.93 -14.00
C ALA A 57 -6.11 -0.53 -13.53
N TYR A 58 -5.28 0.17 -12.75
CA TYR A 58 -5.56 1.55 -12.35
C TYR A 58 -5.51 2.55 -13.50
N ALA A 59 -4.59 2.38 -14.44
CA ALA A 59 -4.56 3.20 -15.65
C ALA A 59 -5.87 3.08 -16.45
N LEU A 60 -6.42 1.85 -16.57
CA LEU A 60 -7.70 1.61 -17.24
C LEU A 60 -8.89 2.18 -16.46
N VAL A 61 -8.90 2.08 -15.13
CA VAL A 61 -9.93 2.73 -14.29
C VAL A 61 -9.88 4.25 -14.45
N ALA A 62 -8.68 4.83 -14.43
CA ALA A 62 -8.50 6.26 -14.59
C ALA A 62 -9.02 6.75 -15.94
N GLU A 63 -8.68 6.05 -17.03
CA GLU A 63 -9.14 6.36 -18.38
C GLU A 63 -10.67 6.27 -18.50
N ALA A 64 -11.27 5.18 -18.02
CA ALA A 64 -12.72 5.01 -18.10
C ALA A 64 -13.48 6.03 -17.22
N ALA A 65 -12.94 6.37 -16.05
CA ALA A 65 -13.57 7.30 -15.13
C ALA A 65 -13.45 8.79 -15.56
N GLU A 66 -12.59 9.14 -16.53
CA GLU A 66 -12.47 10.53 -17.01
C GLU A 66 -13.79 11.11 -17.54
N GLY A 67 -14.66 10.25 -18.08
CA GLY A 67 -15.99 10.64 -18.58
C GLY A 67 -17.08 10.71 -17.51
N ASP A 68 -16.92 9.98 -16.40
CA ASP A 68 -18.00 9.69 -15.44
C ASP A 68 -17.75 10.28 -14.04
N SER A 69 -16.52 10.21 -13.52
CA SER A 69 -16.14 10.71 -12.19
C SER A 69 -14.69 11.20 -12.15
N ALA A 70 -14.52 12.52 -12.15
CA ALA A 70 -13.20 13.16 -12.09
C ALA A 70 -12.43 12.85 -10.78
N GLU A 71 -13.16 12.54 -9.70
CA GLU A 71 -12.60 12.15 -8.41
C GLU A 71 -12.05 10.72 -8.46
N LEU A 72 -12.86 9.77 -8.94
CA LEU A 72 -12.42 8.39 -9.11
C LEU A 72 -11.25 8.28 -10.10
N ALA A 73 -11.27 9.06 -11.17
CA ALA A 73 -10.16 9.14 -12.12
C ALA A 73 -8.88 9.67 -11.44
N ARG A 74 -8.98 10.66 -10.55
CA ARG A 74 -7.84 11.18 -9.79
C ARG A 74 -7.31 10.14 -8.81
N LEU A 75 -8.21 9.45 -8.13
CA LEU A 75 -7.87 8.40 -7.17
C LEU A 75 -7.12 7.24 -7.85
N ALA A 76 -7.64 6.77 -8.98
CA ALA A 76 -7.02 5.70 -9.75
C ALA A 76 -5.60 6.09 -10.23
N ARG A 77 -5.40 7.31 -10.75
CA ARG A 77 -4.05 7.80 -11.10
C ARG A 77 -3.12 7.87 -9.90
N SER A 78 -3.62 8.31 -8.74
CA SER A 78 -2.80 8.35 -7.51
C SER A 78 -2.32 6.96 -7.11
N HIS A 79 -3.16 5.92 -7.22
CA HIS A 79 -2.74 4.54 -6.96
C HIS A 79 -1.77 4.00 -8.01
N GLU A 80 -2.02 4.29 -9.29
CA GLU A 80 -1.12 3.93 -10.38
C GLU A 80 0.29 4.50 -10.12
N GLU A 81 0.38 5.80 -9.82
CA GLU A 81 1.63 6.49 -9.51
C GLU A 81 2.31 5.93 -8.26
N ALA A 82 1.55 5.68 -7.19
CA ALA A 82 2.09 5.13 -5.94
C ALA A 82 2.69 3.72 -6.12
N ILE A 83 2.09 2.90 -7.00
CA ILE A 83 2.58 1.55 -7.33
C ILE A 83 3.78 1.61 -8.30
N GLY A 84 4.11 2.79 -8.85
CA GLY A 84 5.26 3.03 -9.72
C GLY A 84 4.94 3.11 -11.21
N GLY A 85 3.65 3.26 -11.57
CA GLY A 85 3.19 3.47 -12.94
C GLY A 85 3.19 2.22 -13.81
N VAL A 86 2.54 2.32 -14.97
CA VAL A 86 2.61 1.28 -16.02
C VAL A 86 3.99 1.31 -16.68
N TRP A 87 4.48 0.13 -17.06
CA TRP A 87 5.69 0.00 -17.86
C TRP A 87 5.67 0.90 -19.11
N VAL A 88 6.76 1.64 -19.33
CA VAL A 88 6.91 2.54 -20.47
C VAL A 88 7.76 1.88 -21.57
N PRO A 89 7.28 1.87 -22.83
CA PRO A 89 8.05 1.36 -23.97
C PRO A 89 9.38 2.06 -24.18
N TRP A 90 10.38 1.28 -24.61
CA TRP A 90 11.67 1.84 -25.01
C TRP A 90 11.47 2.87 -26.12
N PRO A 91 11.91 4.14 -25.94
CA PRO A 91 11.61 5.22 -26.88
C PRO A 91 12.15 4.98 -28.29
N GLU A 92 13.29 4.29 -28.40
CA GLU A 92 13.97 4.00 -29.67
C GLU A 92 13.64 2.59 -30.22
N GLY A 93 12.67 1.91 -29.63
CA GLY A 93 12.33 0.52 -29.93
C GLY A 93 12.99 -0.46 -28.96
N ALA A 94 12.42 -1.67 -28.89
CA ALA A 94 12.93 -2.71 -27.99
C ALA A 94 14.34 -3.15 -28.41
N PRO A 95 15.24 -3.46 -27.46
CA PRO A 95 16.56 -4.02 -27.76
C PRO A 95 16.46 -5.29 -28.59
N ASP A 96 17.53 -5.61 -29.33
CA ASP A 96 17.60 -6.83 -30.15
C ASP A 96 17.23 -8.08 -29.34
N GLY A 97 16.20 -8.79 -29.81
CA GLY A 97 15.67 -10.00 -29.16
C GLY A 97 14.57 -9.76 -28.12
N ALA A 98 14.15 -8.52 -27.89
CA ALA A 98 13.02 -8.14 -27.05
C ALA A 98 11.89 -7.49 -27.87
N THR A 99 10.68 -7.48 -27.31
CA THR A 99 9.53 -6.75 -27.86
C THR A 99 8.91 -5.92 -26.75
N ASN A 100 8.52 -4.68 -27.06
CA ASN A 100 7.69 -3.89 -26.14
C ASN A 100 6.37 -4.65 -25.90
N PRO A 101 5.94 -4.87 -24.64
CA PRO A 101 4.57 -5.26 -24.37
C PRO A 101 3.58 -4.25 -24.97
N PRO A 102 2.40 -4.70 -25.40
CA PRO A 102 1.34 -3.80 -25.82
C PRO A 102 0.91 -2.91 -24.64
N PRO A 103 0.39 -1.70 -24.91
CA PRO A 103 -0.25 -0.91 -23.88
C PRO A 103 -1.43 -1.69 -23.27
N PRO A 104 -1.78 -1.42 -22.00
CA PRO A 104 -2.96 -2.01 -21.40
C PRO A 104 -4.20 -1.59 -22.20
N ALA A 105 -5.12 -2.51 -22.37
CA ALA A 105 -6.39 -2.29 -23.06
C ALA A 105 -7.50 -3.01 -22.30
N SER A 106 -8.62 -2.34 -22.09
CA SER A 106 -9.80 -2.97 -21.55
C SER A 106 -10.64 -3.64 -22.65
N ASP A 107 -11.39 -4.66 -22.25
CA ASP A 107 -12.47 -5.26 -23.03
C ASP A 107 -13.84 -4.65 -22.69
N THR A 108 -13.88 -3.67 -21.77
CA THR A 108 -15.08 -3.04 -21.23
C THR A 108 -14.78 -1.60 -20.80
N ASP A 109 -15.78 -0.74 -20.92
CA ASP A 109 -15.75 0.64 -20.42
C ASP A 109 -16.48 0.77 -19.07
N ASP A 110 -17.02 -0.34 -18.53
CA ASP A 110 -17.70 -0.33 -17.24
C ASP A 110 -16.70 -0.12 -16.09
N VAL A 111 -16.71 1.09 -15.54
CA VAL A 111 -15.84 1.53 -14.44
C VAL A 111 -15.94 0.63 -13.21
N THR A 112 -17.12 0.06 -12.91
CA THR A 112 -17.32 -0.81 -11.75
C THR A 112 -16.58 -2.14 -11.95
N VAL A 113 -16.68 -2.71 -13.17
CA VAL A 113 -15.96 -3.94 -13.54
C VAL A 113 -14.45 -3.71 -13.57
N LEU A 114 -14.01 -2.54 -14.05
CA LEU A 114 -12.59 -2.19 -14.05
C LEU A 114 -12.05 -1.98 -12.62
N LEU A 115 -12.86 -1.38 -11.74
CA LEU A 115 -12.51 -1.18 -10.33
C LEU A 115 -12.37 -2.52 -9.59
N ASP A 116 -13.31 -3.44 -9.79
CA ASP A 116 -13.24 -4.81 -9.24
C ASP A 116 -11.97 -5.54 -9.68
N ARG A 117 -11.60 -5.43 -10.96
CA ARG A 117 -10.35 -5.98 -11.49
C ARG A 117 -9.11 -5.31 -10.90
N ALA A 118 -9.14 -4.00 -10.66
CA ALA A 118 -8.04 -3.28 -10.02
C ALA A 118 -7.85 -3.72 -8.56
N ILE A 119 -8.94 -3.99 -7.84
CA ILE A 119 -8.87 -4.55 -6.48
C ILE A 119 -8.24 -5.95 -6.54
N GLY A 120 -8.73 -6.84 -7.40
CA GLY A 120 -8.16 -8.19 -7.56
C GLY A 120 -6.67 -8.17 -7.92
N ALA A 121 -6.27 -7.30 -8.86
CA ALA A 121 -4.86 -7.13 -9.23
C ALA A 121 -4.01 -6.59 -8.08
N THR A 122 -4.58 -5.78 -7.19
CA THR A 122 -3.89 -5.25 -6.01
C THR A 122 -3.78 -6.30 -4.91
N VAL A 123 -4.76 -7.20 -4.77
CA VAL A 123 -4.65 -8.40 -3.92
C VAL A 123 -3.52 -9.29 -4.44
N ASP A 124 -3.48 -9.58 -5.74
CA ASP A 124 -2.38 -10.35 -6.35
C ASP A 124 -1.02 -9.67 -6.11
N ALA A 125 -0.97 -8.34 -6.21
CA ALA A 125 0.25 -7.57 -5.95
C ALA A 125 0.68 -7.65 -4.48
N LEU A 126 -0.26 -7.51 -3.54
CA LEU A 126 -0.04 -7.72 -2.10
C LEU A 126 0.47 -9.13 -1.81
N GLU A 127 -0.14 -10.16 -2.43
CA GLU A 127 0.29 -11.54 -2.32
C GLU A 127 1.67 -11.80 -2.94
N ALA A 128 2.07 -11.08 -3.98
CA ALA A 128 3.38 -11.26 -4.60
C ALA A 128 4.47 -10.35 -3.98
N ALA A 129 4.08 -9.31 -3.26
CA ALA A 129 4.93 -8.22 -2.80
C ALA A 129 6.05 -8.66 -1.84
N PRO A 130 7.23 -8.04 -1.92
CA PRO A 130 8.20 -8.02 -0.82
C PRO A 130 7.57 -7.45 0.45
N PRO A 131 8.02 -7.87 1.66
CA PRO A 131 7.48 -7.39 2.93
C PRO A 131 7.44 -5.85 3.09
N ALA A 132 8.39 -5.14 2.48
CA ALA A 132 8.46 -3.68 2.53
C ALA A 132 7.32 -2.97 1.78
N ASP A 133 6.70 -3.65 0.80
CA ASP A 133 5.69 -3.06 -0.08
C ASP A 133 4.25 -3.47 0.34
N VAL A 134 4.12 -4.42 1.29
CA VAL A 134 2.83 -4.90 1.82
C VAL A 134 1.97 -3.75 2.39
N PRO A 135 2.51 -2.80 3.20
CA PRO A 135 1.71 -1.69 3.70
C PRO A 135 1.12 -0.81 2.59
N LEU A 136 1.86 -0.62 1.49
CA LEU A 136 1.38 0.16 0.34
C LEU A 136 0.15 -0.50 -0.27
N TYR A 137 0.25 -1.78 -0.68
CA TYR A 137 -0.89 -2.45 -1.31
C TYR A 137 -2.08 -2.63 -0.36
N ALA A 138 -1.83 -2.90 0.92
CA ALA A 138 -2.89 -2.95 1.93
C ALA A 138 -3.61 -1.59 2.07
N SER A 139 -2.86 -0.48 2.10
CA SER A 139 -3.46 0.87 2.16
C SER A 139 -4.29 1.22 0.92
N ILE A 140 -3.86 0.75 -0.26
CA ILE A 140 -4.58 0.93 -1.52
C ILE A 140 -5.88 0.12 -1.52
N LEU A 141 -5.84 -1.15 -1.11
CA LEU A 141 -7.04 -2.00 -1.00
C LEU A 141 -8.08 -1.40 -0.06
N ILE A 142 -7.64 -0.88 1.08
CA ILE A 142 -8.48 -0.14 2.03
C ILE A 142 -9.17 1.03 1.33
N ARG A 143 -8.40 1.87 0.64
CA ARG A 143 -8.94 3.06 0.00
C ARG A 143 -9.92 2.70 -1.12
N GLN A 144 -9.71 1.60 -1.83
CA GLN A 144 -10.63 1.14 -2.87
C GLN A 144 -11.93 0.57 -2.33
N GLN A 145 -11.89 -0.19 -1.24
CA GLN A 145 -13.09 -0.76 -0.65
C GLN A 145 -14.03 0.36 -0.16
N ALA A 146 -13.47 1.42 0.45
CA ALA A 146 -14.24 2.61 0.82
C ALA A 146 -14.90 3.29 -0.39
N ALA A 147 -14.16 3.50 -1.48
CA ALA A 147 -14.69 4.10 -2.70
C ALA A 147 -15.79 3.24 -3.36
N LEU A 148 -15.67 1.90 -3.27
CA LEU A 148 -16.68 0.98 -3.80
C LEU A 148 -17.96 0.98 -2.95
N ASP A 149 -17.84 1.06 -1.63
CA ASP A 149 -18.99 1.14 -0.71
C ASP A 149 -19.75 2.47 -0.87
N GLU A 150 -19.06 3.58 -1.15
CA GLU A 150 -19.69 4.87 -1.46
C GLU A 150 -20.34 4.90 -2.85
N ALA A 151 -19.73 4.25 -3.84
CA ALA A 151 -20.27 4.14 -5.20
C ALA A 151 -21.41 3.11 -5.30
N ALA A 152 -21.55 2.21 -4.33
CA ALA A 152 -22.63 1.23 -4.31
C ALA A 152 -23.97 1.97 -4.19
N PRO A 153 -24.91 1.79 -5.14
CA PRO A 153 -26.23 2.39 -5.01
C PRO A 153 -26.85 1.84 -3.73
N ALA A 154 -27.35 2.72 -2.87
CA ALA A 154 -28.14 2.33 -1.70
C ALA A 154 -29.27 1.41 -2.19
N THR A 155 -29.07 0.10 -2.08
CA THR A 155 -30.07 -0.90 -2.42
C THR A 155 -31.17 -0.77 -1.38
N GLN A 156 -32.12 0.13 -1.66
CA GLN A 156 -33.43 0.08 -1.08
C GLN A 156 -34.01 -1.30 -1.40
N ASP A 157 -34.44 -1.97 -0.32
CA ASP A 157 -35.32 -3.13 -0.31
C ASP A 157 -36.05 -3.35 -1.64
N SER A 158 -35.64 -4.38 -2.37
CA SER A 158 -36.57 -5.12 -3.21
C SER A 158 -36.14 -6.58 -3.29
N ASP A 159 -36.88 -7.37 -2.53
CA ASP A 159 -37.26 -8.76 -2.77
C ASP A 159 -36.23 -9.71 -3.40
N ALA A 160 -35.85 -10.67 -2.56
CA ALA A 160 -35.30 -11.98 -2.88
C ALA A 160 -35.51 -12.44 -4.33
N ASP A 161 -34.39 -12.56 -5.06
CA ASP A 161 -34.24 -13.60 -6.06
C ASP A 161 -32.86 -14.26 -5.90
N GLU A 162 -32.87 -15.44 -5.29
CA GLU A 162 -31.74 -16.38 -5.24
C GLU A 162 -31.51 -16.96 -6.65
N SER A 163 -31.08 -16.15 -7.61
CA SER A 163 -30.52 -16.66 -8.88
C SER A 163 -29.88 -15.55 -9.73
N ALA A 164 -28.90 -14.85 -9.16
CA ALA A 164 -27.93 -14.10 -9.96
C ALA A 164 -26.54 -14.69 -9.72
N ASP A 165 -26.06 -15.38 -10.75
CA ASP A 165 -24.68 -15.80 -10.94
C ASP A 165 -23.76 -14.59 -10.64
N LYS A 166 -23.21 -14.55 -9.42
CA LYS A 166 -22.19 -13.56 -9.06
C LYS A 166 -21.04 -13.79 -10.03
N ALA A 167 -20.74 -12.79 -10.85
CA ALA A 167 -19.52 -12.78 -11.64
C ALA A 167 -18.33 -13.17 -10.71
N PRO A 168 -17.46 -14.09 -11.13
CA PRO A 168 -16.28 -14.44 -10.33
C PRO A 168 -15.37 -13.21 -10.34
N GLY A 169 -15.38 -12.45 -9.25
CA GLY A 169 -14.69 -11.16 -9.25
C GLY A 169 -14.80 -10.32 -7.99
N ALA A 170 -15.95 -10.34 -7.28
CA ALA A 170 -16.17 -9.51 -6.07
C ALA A 170 -15.16 -9.85 -4.95
N ALA A 171 -13.97 -9.27 -5.03
CA ALA A 171 -12.80 -9.62 -4.25
C ALA A 171 -12.27 -8.36 -3.55
N GLY A 172 -13.06 -7.81 -2.62
CA GLY A 172 -12.53 -6.92 -1.60
C GLY A 172 -11.50 -7.63 -0.70
N LEU A 173 -11.04 -6.97 0.37
CA LEU A 173 -10.36 -7.68 1.47
C LEU A 173 -11.32 -8.73 2.03
N THR A 174 -11.18 -9.98 1.59
CA THR A 174 -12.02 -11.13 2.00
C THR A 174 -11.50 -11.82 3.25
N ALA A 175 -10.47 -11.25 3.89
CA ALA A 175 -9.92 -11.76 5.13
C ALA A 175 -10.83 -11.42 6.31
N ASP A 176 -11.10 -12.40 7.16
CA ASP A 176 -11.80 -12.18 8.42
C ASP A 176 -11.02 -11.18 9.29
N THR A 177 -11.71 -10.28 9.99
CA THR A 177 -11.05 -9.36 10.92
C THR A 177 -10.57 -10.11 12.16
N LEU A 178 -9.51 -9.59 12.78
CA LEU A 178 -8.96 -10.16 14.01
C LEU A 178 -9.93 -9.92 15.16
N SER A 179 -10.21 -10.99 15.91
CA SER A 179 -10.89 -10.84 17.20
C SER A 179 -10.03 -10.05 18.20
N PRO A 180 -10.62 -9.47 19.26
CA PRO A 180 -9.87 -8.83 20.34
C PRO A 180 -8.75 -9.70 20.94
N GLY A 181 -8.99 -11.02 21.05
CA GLY A 181 -7.99 -11.97 21.52
C GLY A 181 -6.80 -12.10 20.57
N GLN A 182 -7.04 -12.12 19.26
CA GLN A 182 -5.96 -12.20 18.26
C GLN A 182 -5.16 -10.90 18.17
N VAL A 183 -5.82 -9.73 18.29
CA VAL A 183 -5.10 -8.45 18.42
C VAL A 183 -4.25 -8.44 19.69
N ALA A 184 -4.76 -8.99 20.81
CA ALA A 184 -4.01 -9.09 22.06
C ALA A 184 -2.77 -9.98 22.02
N GLU A 185 -2.68 -10.93 21.08
CA GLU A 185 -1.49 -11.75 20.84
C GLU A 185 -0.38 -10.98 20.12
N LEU A 186 -0.74 -9.97 19.33
CA LEU A 186 0.19 -9.08 18.63
C LEU A 186 0.54 -7.85 19.48
N ALA A 187 -0.38 -7.44 20.35
CA ALA A 187 -0.35 -6.17 21.06
C ALA A 187 0.93 -5.93 21.86
N SER A 188 1.42 -4.70 21.76
CA SER A 188 2.44 -4.17 22.65
C SER A 188 1.83 -3.29 23.75
N GLY A 189 2.66 -2.86 24.70
CA GLY A 189 2.26 -1.82 25.64
C GLY A 189 1.88 -0.49 24.95
N GLN A 190 2.44 -0.21 23.77
CA GLN A 190 2.07 0.96 22.98
C GLN A 190 0.64 0.81 22.44
N THR A 191 0.28 -0.36 21.95
CA THR A 191 -1.08 -0.67 21.46
C THR A 191 -2.13 -0.49 22.51
N LEU A 192 -1.81 -0.92 23.74
CA LEU A 192 -2.68 -0.69 24.89
C LEU A 192 -2.86 0.82 25.18
N ILE A 193 -1.82 1.63 25.00
CA ILE A 193 -1.88 3.09 25.15
C ILE A 193 -2.74 3.70 24.04
N GLU A 194 -2.55 3.31 22.79
CA GLU A 194 -3.25 3.91 21.65
C GLU A 194 -4.73 3.54 21.59
N ILE A 195 -5.08 2.26 21.85
CA ILE A 195 -6.49 1.84 21.91
C ILE A 195 -7.21 2.51 23.09
N ASP A 196 -6.56 2.63 24.25
CA ASP A 196 -7.15 3.33 25.40
C ASP A 196 -7.25 4.85 25.15
N ALA A 197 -6.29 5.45 24.45
CA ALA A 197 -6.38 6.86 24.05
C ALA A 197 -7.54 7.09 23.08
N ALA A 198 -7.69 6.25 22.06
CA ALA A 198 -8.81 6.29 21.13
C ALA A 198 -10.16 6.14 21.85
N ARG A 199 -10.27 5.22 22.81
CA ARG A 199 -11.44 5.08 23.69
C ARG A 199 -11.75 6.39 24.42
N GLN A 200 -10.76 6.99 25.09
CA GLN A 200 -10.95 8.24 25.83
C GLN A 200 -11.30 9.43 24.91
N TRP A 201 -10.76 9.46 23.68
CA TRP A 201 -11.10 10.46 22.67
C TRP A 201 -12.56 10.31 22.21
N LEU A 202 -13.03 9.09 21.95
CA LEU A 202 -14.44 8.83 21.65
C LEU A 202 -15.37 9.19 22.82
N GLU A 203 -14.97 8.90 24.07
CA GLU A 203 -15.74 9.31 25.25
C GLU A 203 -15.88 10.83 25.36
N ALA A 204 -14.84 11.58 24.96
CA ALA A 204 -14.87 13.03 24.92
C ALA A 204 -15.73 13.56 23.75
N ALA A 205 -15.69 12.89 22.59
CA ALA A 205 -16.45 13.26 21.40
C ALA A 205 -17.95 12.96 21.53
N ALA A 206 -18.31 11.82 22.13
CA ALA A 206 -19.67 11.26 22.14
C ALA A 206 -20.80 12.24 22.55
N PRO A 207 -20.64 13.12 23.56
CA PRO A 207 -21.67 14.10 23.92
C PRO A 207 -22.00 15.14 22.84
N HIS A 208 -21.13 15.28 21.84
CA HIS A 208 -21.22 16.27 20.78
C HIS A 208 -21.58 15.67 19.42
N LEU A 209 -21.60 14.34 19.30
CA LEU A 209 -21.95 13.62 18.07
C LEU A 209 -23.47 13.48 17.94
N ASP A 210 -23.97 13.57 16.70
CA ASP A 210 -25.37 13.30 16.38
C ASP A 210 -25.73 11.81 16.52
N SER A 211 -24.72 10.94 16.49
CA SER A 211 -24.80 9.47 16.54
C SER A 211 -24.23 8.87 17.83
N ALA A 212 -24.55 9.46 18.98
CA ALA A 212 -23.99 9.06 20.29
C ALA A 212 -24.11 7.54 20.61
N ASP A 213 -25.20 6.88 20.23
CA ASP A 213 -25.37 5.42 20.46
C ASP A 213 -24.35 4.57 19.67
N THR A 214 -23.99 5.02 18.46
CA THR A 214 -22.93 4.42 17.65
C THR A 214 -21.61 4.56 18.40
N ALA A 215 -21.26 5.77 18.84
CA ALA A 215 -20.04 6.04 19.60
C ALA A 215 -19.94 5.18 20.89
N LEU A 216 -21.05 4.97 21.61
CA LEU A 216 -21.08 4.10 22.79
C LEU A 216 -20.81 2.63 22.46
N THR A 217 -21.33 2.14 21.34
CA THR A 217 -21.04 0.77 20.85
C THR A 217 -19.55 0.63 20.52
N ARG A 218 -18.93 1.67 19.96
CA ARG A 218 -17.49 1.70 19.64
C ARG A 218 -16.62 1.75 20.89
N ILE A 219 -17.00 2.55 21.89
CA ILE A 219 -16.33 2.59 23.19
C ILE A 219 -16.32 1.19 23.83
N ALA A 220 -17.45 0.47 23.80
CA ALA A 220 -17.52 -0.89 24.30
C ALA A 220 -16.60 -1.86 23.54
N ALA A 221 -16.47 -1.72 22.21
CA ALA A 221 -15.53 -2.52 21.43
C ALA A 221 -14.07 -2.25 21.85
N PHE A 222 -13.68 -0.99 22.06
CA PHE A 222 -12.35 -0.67 22.58
C PHE A 222 -12.11 -1.19 24.00
N ASP A 223 -13.13 -1.21 24.86
CA ASP A 223 -13.05 -1.87 26.16
C ASP A 223 -12.76 -3.37 26.04
N ASP A 224 -13.36 -4.06 25.06
CA ASP A 224 -13.09 -5.47 24.79
C ASP A 224 -11.64 -5.69 24.33
N TYR A 225 -11.12 -4.83 23.44
CA TYR A 225 -9.71 -4.87 23.02
C TYR A 225 -8.74 -4.63 24.18
N THR A 226 -8.93 -3.55 24.95
CA THR A 226 -8.04 -3.26 26.09
C THR A 226 -8.09 -4.36 27.14
N SER A 227 -9.27 -4.93 27.40
CA SER A 227 -9.45 -6.06 28.30
C SER A 227 -8.72 -7.31 27.81
N ALA A 228 -8.81 -7.64 26.52
CA ALA A 228 -8.11 -8.77 25.93
C ALA A 228 -6.58 -8.60 26.02
N ILE A 229 -6.06 -7.41 25.73
CA ILE A 229 -4.63 -7.08 25.81
C ILE A 229 -4.09 -7.22 27.24
N LEU A 230 -4.85 -6.78 28.23
CA LEU A 230 -4.48 -6.95 29.63
C LEU A 230 -4.52 -8.43 30.06
N GLN A 231 -5.52 -9.18 29.58
CA GLN A 231 -5.66 -10.61 29.87
C GLN A 231 -4.57 -11.46 29.21
N SER A 232 -3.98 -11.02 28.10
CA SER A 232 -2.81 -11.69 27.49
C SER A 232 -1.53 -11.55 28.32
N GLY A 233 -1.54 -10.74 29.38
CA GLY A 233 -0.42 -10.55 30.30
C GLY A 233 0.38 -9.27 30.05
N THR A 234 -0.09 -8.40 29.15
CA THR A 234 0.50 -7.07 28.94
C THR A 234 0.42 -6.25 30.23
N ALA A 235 1.53 -5.62 30.61
CA ALA A 235 1.54 -4.74 31.78
C ALA A 235 0.60 -3.54 31.58
N ASP A 236 -0.19 -3.21 32.60
CA ASP A 236 -1.07 -2.04 32.54
C ASP A 236 -0.23 -0.74 32.59
N VAL A 237 0.03 -0.19 31.41
CA VAL A 237 0.82 1.04 31.19
C VAL A 237 -0.07 2.20 30.73
N ARG A 238 -1.40 2.05 30.83
CA ARG A 238 -2.36 3.06 30.38
C ARG A 238 -2.22 4.34 31.18
N ARG A 239 -2.55 5.45 30.51
CA ARG A 239 -2.59 6.77 31.14
C ARG A 239 -3.96 6.98 31.76
N ALA A 240 -4.00 7.57 32.95
CA ALA A 240 -5.26 7.94 33.58
C ALA A 240 -6.07 8.90 32.70
N PHE A 241 -5.39 9.75 31.93
CA PHE A 241 -5.98 10.66 30.96
C PHE A 241 -5.12 10.73 29.69
N ALA A 242 -5.69 10.42 28.53
CA ALA A 242 -5.11 10.68 27.24
C ALA A 242 -5.17 12.18 26.95
N PRO A 243 -4.08 12.78 26.44
CA PRO A 243 -4.11 14.19 26.04
C PRO A 243 -5.10 14.34 24.88
N LEU A 244 -6.04 15.28 25.03
CA LEU A 244 -6.93 15.68 23.94
C LEU A 244 -6.26 16.76 23.09
N PRO A 245 -6.51 16.79 21.76
CA PRO A 245 -5.98 17.85 20.92
C PRO A 245 -6.48 19.25 21.32
N ASP A 246 -5.59 20.24 21.27
CA ASP A 246 -5.90 21.63 21.66
C ASP A 246 -7.08 22.20 20.87
N TRP A 247 -7.22 21.84 19.59
CA TRP A 247 -8.31 22.31 18.74
C TRP A 247 -9.69 21.82 19.24
N PHE A 248 -9.77 20.63 19.82
CA PHE A 248 -11.01 20.11 20.41
C PHE A 248 -11.29 20.80 21.75
N LEU A 249 -10.27 20.93 22.60
CA LEU A 249 -10.39 21.55 23.92
C LEU A 249 -10.82 23.03 23.83
N ASN A 250 -10.36 23.74 22.81
CA ASN A 250 -10.68 25.16 22.63
C ASN A 250 -12.09 25.40 22.09
N GLN A 251 -12.64 24.48 21.29
CA GLN A 251 -13.95 24.66 20.65
C GLN A 251 -14.69 23.33 20.44
N PRO A 252 -15.24 22.71 21.51
CA PRO A 252 -16.06 21.51 21.36
C PRO A 252 -17.35 21.79 20.58
N SER A 253 -17.48 21.16 19.43
CA SER A 253 -18.62 21.24 18.51
C SER A 253 -18.85 19.89 17.81
N PRO A 254 -20.00 19.66 17.17
CA PRO A 254 -20.23 18.44 16.39
C PRO A 254 -19.16 18.18 15.33
N GLU A 255 -18.72 19.22 14.62
CA GLU A 255 -17.66 19.12 13.60
C GLU A 255 -16.32 18.69 14.21
N THR A 256 -15.91 19.31 15.32
CA THR A 256 -14.67 18.90 16.01
C THR A 256 -14.80 17.52 16.66
N ALA A 257 -16.00 17.12 17.08
CA ALA A 257 -16.23 15.80 17.65
C ALA A 257 -16.16 14.70 16.59
N GLN A 258 -16.72 14.95 15.40
CA GLN A 258 -16.59 14.06 14.25
C GLN A 258 -15.11 13.90 13.88
N ARG A 259 -14.37 15.01 13.76
CA ARG A 259 -12.92 14.95 13.54
C ARG A 259 -12.18 14.17 14.63
N LEU A 260 -12.55 14.34 15.91
CA LEU A 260 -11.88 13.63 17.01
C LEU A 260 -12.16 12.13 16.96
N GLU A 261 -13.38 11.76 16.57
CA GLU A 261 -13.76 10.38 16.31
C GLU A 261 -12.94 9.77 15.15
N GLU A 262 -12.78 10.49 14.04
CA GLU A 262 -11.95 10.07 12.91
C GLU A 262 -10.48 9.88 13.32
N GLU A 263 -9.89 10.86 14.03
CA GLU A 263 -8.52 10.77 14.53
C GLU A 263 -8.34 9.58 15.51
N ALA A 264 -9.36 9.23 16.30
CA ALA A 264 -9.33 8.07 17.19
C ALA A 264 -9.24 6.75 16.40
N TYR A 265 -9.96 6.61 15.29
CA TYR A 265 -9.87 5.40 14.45
C TYR A 265 -8.56 5.31 13.70
N LEU A 266 -8.08 6.42 13.16
CA LEU A 266 -6.78 6.49 12.49
C LEU A 266 -5.64 6.12 13.43
N LEU A 267 -5.74 6.51 14.70
CA LEU A 267 -4.76 6.15 15.72
C LEU A 267 -4.63 4.63 15.89
N VAL A 268 -5.76 3.92 16.00
CA VAL A 268 -5.78 2.45 16.15
C VAL A 268 -5.36 1.76 14.86
N ALA A 269 -5.86 2.23 13.71
CA ALA A 269 -5.49 1.65 12.43
C ALA A 269 -3.99 1.79 12.15
N SER A 270 -3.42 2.97 12.41
CA SER A 270 -1.98 3.24 12.27
C SER A 270 -1.14 2.28 13.13
N GLU A 271 -1.52 2.09 14.39
CA GLU A 271 -0.85 1.15 15.28
C GLU A 271 -0.95 -0.30 14.77
N LEU A 272 -2.13 -0.73 14.29
CA LEU A 272 -2.28 -2.08 13.71
C LEU A 272 -1.39 -2.26 12.48
N PHE A 273 -1.24 -1.25 11.64
CA PHE A 273 -0.34 -1.28 10.49
C PHE A 273 1.12 -1.47 10.87
N THR A 274 1.54 -1.12 12.09
CA THR A 274 2.93 -1.37 12.55
C THR A 274 3.27 -2.85 12.69
N TYR A 275 2.25 -3.72 12.78
CA TYR A 275 2.45 -5.17 12.78
C TYR A 275 2.78 -5.74 11.40
N ILE A 276 2.54 -4.97 10.35
CA ILE A 276 2.88 -5.35 8.99
C ILE A 276 4.31 -4.89 8.69
N PRO A 277 5.18 -5.75 8.14
CA PRO A 277 4.90 -7.12 7.69
C PRO A 277 5.14 -8.17 8.78
N THR A 278 4.31 -9.22 8.78
CA THR A 278 4.51 -10.44 9.56
C THR A 278 5.11 -11.56 8.69
N PRO A 279 5.62 -12.65 9.28
CA PRO A 279 6.02 -13.85 8.53
C PRO A 279 4.83 -14.61 7.89
N ASP A 280 3.60 -14.33 8.31
CA ASP A 280 2.39 -14.98 7.84
C ASP A 280 1.53 -13.99 7.05
N ARG A 281 1.52 -14.13 5.72
CA ARG A 281 0.75 -13.21 4.86
C ARG A 281 -0.75 -13.25 5.10
N ALA A 282 -1.31 -14.36 5.57
CA ALA A 282 -2.73 -14.41 5.92
C ALA A 282 -3.00 -13.48 7.12
N LEU A 283 -2.05 -13.38 8.06
CA LEU A 283 -2.13 -12.47 9.18
C LEU A 283 -1.99 -11.01 8.73
N ASP A 284 -1.12 -10.68 7.77
CA ASP A 284 -1.03 -9.32 7.21
C ASP A 284 -2.36 -8.86 6.60
N LEU A 285 -3.04 -9.75 5.87
CA LEU A 285 -4.37 -9.48 5.32
C LEU A 285 -5.44 -9.28 6.41
N GLN A 286 -5.41 -10.08 7.47
CA GLN A 286 -6.32 -9.92 8.61
C GLN A 286 -6.04 -8.62 9.37
N ILE A 287 -4.78 -8.23 9.55
CA ILE A 287 -4.39 -6.95 10.15
C ILE A 287 -4.91 -5.79 9.30
N ALA A 288 -4.72 -5.84 7.97
CA ALA A 288 -5.24 -4.83 7.05
C ALA A 288 -6.78 -4.76 7.08
N ALA A 289 -7.48 -5.90 7.10
CA ALA A 289 -8.93 -5.96 7.22
C ALA A 289 -9.42 -5.39 8.58
N THR A 290 -8.70 -5.66 9.66
CA THR A 290 -9.02 -5.13 11.00
C THR A 290 -8.80 -3.61 11.06
N ALA A 291 -7.69 -3.12 10.50
CA ALA A 291 -7.44 -1.68 10.37
C ALA A 291 -8.52 -1.01 9.52
N PHE A 292 -8.95 -1.66 8.44
CA PHE A 292 -10.07 -1.22 7.61
C PHE A 292 -11.37 -1.11 8.40
N GLU A 293 -11.67 -2.06 9.28
CA GLU A 293 -12.89 -2.02 10.10
C GLU A 293 -12.97 -0.76 10.97
N PHE A 294 -11.84 -0.29 11.52
CA PHE A 294 -11.80 0.98 12.26
C PHE A 294 -11.99 2.18 11.36
N ILE A 295 -11.37 2.13 10.18
CA ILE A 295 -11.36 3.16 9.15
C ILE A 295 -12.73 3.34 8.49
N ALA A 296 -13.32 2.27 7.96
CA ALA A 296 -14.59 2.29 7.22
C ALA A 296 -15.79 2.65 8.09
N ARG A 297 -15.61 2.63 9.42
CA ARG A 297 -16.60 3.08 10.40
C ARG A 297 -16.57 4.59 10.61
N SER A 298 -15.59 5.30 10.09
CA SER A 298 -15.54 6.76 10.14
C SER A 298 -16.17 7.37 8.89
N ASP A 299 -16.98 8.43 9.03
CA ASP A 299 -17.52 9.22 7.91
C ASP A 299 -16.41 10.11 7.28
N LEU A 300 -15.20 9.56 7.08
CA LEU A 300 -14.02 10.28 6.61
C LEU A 300 -14.20 10.71 5.15
N PRO A 301 -14.18 12.02 4.82
CA PRO A 301 -14.29 12.48 3.45
C PRO A 301 -12.95 12.47 2.67
N ASP A 302 -11.82 12.12 3.30
CA ASP A 302 -10.52 11.97 2.64
C ASP A 302 -9.55 11.21 3.56
N PHE A 303 -8.89 10.17 3.04
CA PHE A 303 -8.03 9.28 3.83
C PHE A 303 -6.56 9.75 3.89
N PRO A 304 -5.99 10.14 5.05
CA PRO A 304 -4.61 10.59 5.16
C PRO A 304 -3.75 9.49 5.80
N LEU A 305 -3.54 8.35 5.13
CA LEU A 305 -2.60 7.34 5.65
C LEU A 305 -1.17 7.51 5.11
N LEU A 306 -0.95 8.45 4.17
CA LEU A 306 0.36 8.68 3.54
C LEU A 306 0.63 10.16 3.22
N GLU A 307 0.16 11.11 4.04
CA GLU A 307 0.79 12.44 4.02
C GLU A 307 2.06 12.39 4.85
N GLU A 308 3.18 12.74 4.21
CA GLU A 308 4.55 12.60 4.70
C GLU A 308 4.72 13.05 6.15
N THR A 309 5.22 12.13 6.99
CA THR A 309 6.04 12.53 8.13
C THR A 309 7.36 13.07 7.58
N ALA A 310 7.36 14.36 7.24
CA ALA A 310 8.56 15.17 7.02
C ALA A 310 8.77 16.13 8.20
#